data_AF-A0A7V3VT85-F1
#
_entry.id   AF-A0A7V3VT85-F1
#
_cell.length_a   1.000
_cell.length_b   1.000
_cell.length_c   1.000
_cell.angle_alpha   90.00
_cell.angle_beta   90.00
_cell.angle_gamma   90.00
#
_symmetry.space_group_name_H-M   'P 1'
#
loop_
_entity.id
_entity.type
_entity.pdbx_description
1 polymer ?
#
loop_
_entity_poly.entity_id
_entity_poly.type
_entity_poly.pdbx_seq_one_letter_code
_entity_poly.pdbx_strand_id
1 'polypeptide(L)'
;MKTRIVIILSIFSYLVLDGQSRERRSVFMDEIRPKVQAILGENFDVYVEEFDSTIGTRENPFYRYITDPYNTLKGCVFFQAKCTDAQVERSAVGIYRGGNIVWISDTIIAKDWLGFYSTEDLNNDGSVEIVTVWDWPSLRWGSLDIWIISWNGVSGRIVNDFEYVESYGKYCGAMSKLLSVPERIEIIDQNNDGIKEIRTCWPSDQYTYISVDRALVPTFPRVTYCWNGNLYTFCGVDNQVPANVFLPSNRMTVNVKFNLLKENDSLRYCYTFINDKMSEQSIAKITLIGVTQSYKTCQPYDWICWNSRYGHEGIFWLLPPRNPWIDQELRMVKPGETWSGFEVFSRNLPRIVKYYLQGYRTSPSDYASESITDEDLYLDMLSNSVSGFTVGAGDFPAPFIPLDFLDTLSSYTTQSSALGWIKEKQTADKYLTYF
;
A
#
# COMPACT_ATOMS: atom_id res chain seq x y z
N MET A 1 36.08 9.77 11.11
CA MET A 1 35.89 11.17 10.65
C MET A 1 34.94 11.29 9.45
N LYS A 2 34.98 10.38 8.45
CA LYS A 2 34.08 10.40 7.28
C LYS A 2 32.57 10.29 7.60
N THR A 3 32.18 9.50 8.60
CA THR A 3 30.76 9.31 8.98
C THR A 3 30.11 10.58 9.57
N ARG A 4 30.89 11.45 10.24
CA ARG A 4 30.37 12.70 10.82
C ARG A 4 30.11 13.78 9.76
N ILE A 5 30.87 13.77 8.65
CA ILE A 5 30.70 14.73 7.55
C ILE A 5 29.42 14.42 6.75
N VAL A 6 29.08 13.14 6.56
CA VAL A 6 27.84 12.72 5.87
C VAL A 6 26.59 13.15 6.65
N ILE A 7 26.58 13.01 7.97
CA ILE A 7 25.44 13.42 8.81
C ILE A 7 25.22 14.94 8.76
N ILE A 8 26.29 15.74 8.79
CA ILE A 8 26.20 17.21 8.72
C ILE A 8 25.68 17.68 7.36
N LEU A 9 26.12 17.06 6.26
CA LEU A 9 25.63 17.38 4.91
C LEU A 9 24.16 17.00 4.71
N SER A 10 23.70 15.87 5.27
CA SER A 10 22.29 15.48 5.23
C SER A 10 21.40 16.45 6.01
N ILE A 11 21.85 16.90 7.19
CA ILE A 11 21.11 17.90 8.00
C ILE A 11 21.06 19.25 7.29
N PHE A 12 22.17 19.70 6.70
CA PHE A 12 22.21 20.97 5.96
C PHE A 12 21.33 20.94 4.72
N SER A 13 21.31 19.82 3.98
CA SER A 13 20.44 19.65 2.81
C SER A 13 18.96 19.66 3.19
N TYR A 14 18.61 19.05 4.34
CA TYR A 14 17.25 19.07 4.86
C TYR A 14 16.80 20.49 5.25
N LEU A 15 17.65 21.26 5.93
CA LEU A 15 17.34 22.64 6.34
C LEU A 15 17.18 23.59 5.14
N VAL A 16 17.97 23.42 4.09
CA VAL A 16 17.84 24.23 2.86
C VAL A 16 16.54 23.89 2.11
N LEU A 17 16.16 22.61 2.05
CA LEU A 17 14.92 22.17 1.39
C LEU A 17 13.67 22.64 2.17
N ASP A 18 13.66 22.54 3.50
CA ASP A 18 12.56 23.05 4.34
C ASP A 18 12.43 24.58 4.22
N GLY A 19 13.56 25.30 4.21
CA GLY A 19 13.56 26.75 3.97
C GLY A 19 12.93 27.15 2.63
N GLN A 20 13.30 26.47 1.53
CA GLN A 20 12.72 26.70 0.21
C GLN A 20 11.25 26.30 0.09
N SER A 21 10.81 25.28 0.83
CA SER A 21 9.40 24.86 0.92
C SER A 21 8.56 25.97 1.55
N ARG A 22 9.01 26.54 2.67
CA ARG A 22 8.31 27.61 3.39
C ARG A 22 8.19 28.90 2.59
N GLU A 23 9.27 29.34 1.94
CA GLU A 23 9.24 30.53 1.08
C GLU A 23 8.23 30.35 -0.07
N ARG A 24 8.25 29.20 -0.75
CA ARG A 24 7.26 28.89 -1.81
C ARG A 24 5.82 28.89 -1.30
N ARG A 25 5.55 28.25 -0.16
CA ARG A 25 4.21 28.28 0.46
C ARG A 25 3.73 29.70 0.73
N SER A 26 4.59 30.57 1.26
CA SER A 26 4.20 31.97 1.50
C SER A 26 3.84 32.73 0.22
N VAL A 27 4.59 32.52 -0.86
CA VAL A 27 4.29 33.12 -2.16
C VAL A 27 2.92 32.65 -2.67
N PHE A 28 2.64 31.34 -2.62
CA PHE A 28 1.33 30.83 -3.04
C PHE A 28 0.20 31.35 -2.15
N MET A 29 0.38 31.45 -0.83
CA MET A 29 -0.62 32.03 0.06
C MET A 29 -0.94 33.48 -0.32
N ASP A 30 0.07 34.30 -0.61
CA ASP A 30 -0.12 35.70 -0.99
C ASP A 30 -0.79 35.86 -2.36
N GLU A 31 -0.53 34.95 -3.31
CA GLU A 31 -1.19 34.95 -4.62
C GLU A 31 -2.64 34.44 -4.56
N ILE A 32 -2.91 33.41 -3.75
CA ILE A 32 -4.21 32.72 -3.70
C ILE A 32 -5.20 33.47 -2.80
N ARG A 33 -4.75 34.03 -1.66
CA ARG A 33 -5.60 34.72 -0.68
C ARG A 33 -6.54 35.78 -1.27
N PRO A 34 -6.08 36.78 -2.06
CA PRO A 34 -6.98 37.79 -2.61
C PRO A 34 -8.03 37.19 -3.57
N LYS A 35 -7.69 36.10 -4.27
CA LYS A 35 -8.60 35.41 -5.20
C LYS A 35 -9.66 34.63 -4.44
N VAL A 36 -9.27 33.94 -3.37
CA VAL A 36 -10.20 33.26 -2.47
C VAL A 36 -11.15 34.27 -1.82
N GLN A 37 -10.63 35.39 -1.32
CA GLN A 37 -11.44 36.42 -0.69
C GLN A 37 -12.44 37.06 -1.66
N ALA A 38 -12.08 37.20 -2.94
CA ALA A 38 -13.00 37.67 -3.98
C ALA A 38 -14.15 36.67 -4.27
N ILE A 39 -13.92 35.36 -4.07
CA ILE A 39 -14.91 34.31 -4.35
C ILE A 39 -15.77 34.00 -3.11
N LEU A 40 -15.15 33.84 -1.94
CA LEU A 40 -15.79 33.34 -0.72
C LEU A 40 -16.05 34.43 0.35
N GLY A 41 -15.41 35.59 0.23
CA GLY A 41 -15.52 36.71 1.17
C GLY A 41 -14.21 37.01 1.91
N GLU A 42 -14.09 38.25 2.40
CA GLU A 42 -12.88 38.76 3.08
C GLU A 42 -12.51 38.01 4.37
N ASN A 43 -13.46 37.29 4.96
CA ASN A 43 -13.28 36.50 6.16
C ASN A 43 -12.69 35.11 5.90
N PHE A 44 -12.19 34.82 4.69
CA PHE A 44 -11.45 33.59 4.40
C PHE A 44 -9.95 33.87 4.34
N ASP A 45 -9.17 32.99 4.99
CA ASP A 45 -7.72 32.91 4.83
C ASP A 45 -7.34 31.59 4.13
N VAL A 46 -6.11 31.50 3.65
CA VAL A 46 -5.66 30.40 2.81
C VAL A 46 -4.50 29.67 3.46
N TYR A 47 -4.60 28.35 3.52
CA TYR A 47 -3.51 27.43 3.83
C TYR A 47 -3.20 26.63 2.57
N VAL A 48 -1.93 26.53 2.20
CA VAL A 48 -1.49 25.86 0.98
C VAL A 48 -0.64 24.65 1.32
N GLU A 49 -0.86 23.57 0.58
CA GLU A 49 0.07 22.44 0.52
C GLU A 49 0.45 22.24 -0.95
N GLU A 50 1.75 22.29 -1.21
CA GLU A 50 2.26 22.11 -2.57
C GLU A 50 2.05 20.66 -2.98
N PHE A 51 1.23 20.47 -4.00
CA PHE A 51 0.88 19.18 -4.54
C PHE A 51 1.61 19.00 -5.88
N ASP A 52 2.89 18.64 -5.84
CA ASP A 52 3.65 18.41 -7.06
C ASP A 52 4.07 16.95 -7.16
N SER A 53 3.43 16.21 -8.07
CA SER A 53 3.76 14.83 -8.40
C SER A 53 5.20 14.68 -8.90
N THR A 54 5.86 15.75 -9.35
CA THR A 54 7.27 15.74 -9.73
C THR A 54 8.25 15.89 -8.56
N ILE A 55 7.78 16.42 -7.42
CA ILE A 55 8.59 16.65 -6.22
C ILE A 55 8.40 15.50 -5.22
N GLY A 56 7.21 14.89 -5.21
CA GLY A 56 6.79 13.89 -4.23
C GLY A 56 6.58 14.53 -2.85
N THR A 57 5.45 14.28 -2.20
CA THR A 57 5.26 14.77 -0.82
C THR A 57 6.14 13.99 0.14
N ARG A 58 6.99 14.71 0.86
CA ARG A 58 7.94 14.15 1.83
C ARG A 58 7.63 14.48 3.27
N GLU A 59 6.58 15.21 3.61
CA GLU A 59 6.60 15.94 4.90
C GLU A 59 5.78 15.37 6.04
N ASN A 60 4.95 14.32 5.86
CA ASN A 60 4.22 13.78 7.02
C ASN A 60 4.00 12.26 6.98
N PRO A 61 4.32 11.56 8.09
CA PRO A 61 4.28 10.10 8.19
C PRO A 61 2.88 9.49 8.10
N PHE A 62 1.81 10.28 8.22
CA PHE A 62 0.43 9.83 8.10
C PHE A 62 -0.05 9.74 6.64
N TYR A 63 0.72 10.27 5.69
CA TYR A 63 0.31 10.39 4.30
C TYR A 63 0.76 9.18 3.48
N ARG A 64 -0.10 8.69 2.57
CA ARG A 64 0.37 7.86 1.46
C ARG A 64 1.04 8.75 0.41
N TYR A 65 1.89 8.13 -0.42
CA TYR A 65 2.50 8.81 -1.55
C TYR A 65 1.44 9.41 -2.47
N ILE A 66 1.76 10.57 -3.03
CA ILE A 66 1.03 11.11 -4.16
C ILE A 66 1.26 10.19 -5.35
N THR A 67 0.20 9.55 -5.83
CA THR A 67 0.20 8.97 -7.18
C THR A 67 -0.53 9.92 -8.12
N ASP A 68 -0.02 10.05 -9.33
CA ASP A 68 -0.60 10.87 -10.39
C ASP A 68 -0.66 10.05 -11.68
N PRO A 69 -1.50 9.00 -11.71
CA PRO A 69 -1.52 8.00 -12.79
C PRO A 69 -1.74 8.64 -14.17
N TYR A 70 -2.38 9.81 -14.21
CA TYR A 70 -2.73 10.52 -15.44
C TYR A 70 -1.94 11.81 -15.68
N ASN A 71 -0.94 12.11 -14.85
CA ASN A 71 -0.16 13.36 -14.92
C ASN A 71 -1.02 14.64 -14.87
N THR A 72 -2.17 14.58 -14.17
CA THR A 72 -3.15 15.67 -14.08
C THR A 72 -2.88 16.61 -12.91
N LEU A 73 -2.00 16.21 -11.99
CA LEU A 73 -1.67 16.95 -10.77
C LEU A 73 -0.36 17.73 -10.90
N LYS A 74 0.41 17.50 -11.96
CA LYS A 74 1.66 18.21 -12.21
C LYS A 74 1.48 19.74 -12.20
N GLY A 75 2.28 20.42 -11.39
CA GLY A 75 2.27 21.88 -11.27
C GLY A 75 0.96 22.45 -10.67
N CYS A 76 0.19 21.62 -9.96
CA CYS A 76 -0.96 22.06 -9.19
C CYS A 76 -0.51 22.43 -7.77
N VAL A 77 -1.25 23.34 -7.14
CA VAL A 77 -1.17 23.62 -5.71
C VAL A 77 -2.55 23.42 -5.15
N PHE A 78 -2.67 22.58 -4.15
CA PHE A 78 -3.93 22.37 -3.46
C PHE A 78 -3.97 23.29 -2.24
N PHE A 79 -5.14 23.87 -1.96
CA PHE A 79 -5.28 24.79 -0.85
C PHE A 79 -6.58 24.55 -0.09
N GLN A 80 -6.52 24.84 1.21
CA GLN A 80 -7.68 25.05 2.06
C GLN A 80 -7.94 26.55 2.16
N ALA A 81 -9.16 26.99 1.91
CA ALA A 81 -9.67 28.29 2.32
C ALA A 81 -10.46 28.12 3.62
N LYS A 82 -10.02 28.73 4.71
CA LYS A 82 -10.65 28.61 6.04
C LYS A 82 -11.30 29.93 6.45
N CYS A 83 -12.54 29.87 6.91
CA CYS A 83 -13.25 31.01 7.49
C CYS A 83 -12.58 31.38 8.83
N THR A 84 -12.22 32.65 8.98
CA THR A 84 -11.57 33.20 10.18
C THR A 84 -12.56 33.62 11.26
N ASP A 85 -13.86 33.61 10.97
CA ASP A 85 -14.91 33.80 11.96
C ASP A 85 -15.00 32.58 12.88
N ALA A 86 -14.57 32.75 14.13
CA ALA A 86 -14.57 31.71 15.15
C ALA A 86 -15.96 31.11 15.46
N GLN A 87 -17.04 31.77 15.05
CA GLN A 87 -18.40 31.26 15.23
C GLN A 87 -18.83 30.31 14.11
N VAL A 88 -18.07 30.24 13.00
CA VAL A 88 -18.47 29.50 11.81
C VAL A 88 -17.29 28.71 11.23
N GLU A 89 -17.26 27.41 11.52
CA GLU A 89 -16.23 26.47 11.03
C GLU A 89 -16.51 26.04 9.59
N ARG A 90 -16.35 27.00 8.67
CA ARG A 90 -16.43 26.80 7.22
C ARG A 90 -15.04 26.73 6.61
N SER A 91 -14.84 25.72 5.78
CA SER A 91 -13.69 25.62 4.91
C SER A 91 -14.14 25.41 3.46
N ALA A 92 -13.25 25.61 2.50
CA ALA A 92 -13.38 25.13 1.14
C ALA A 92 -12.02 24.59 0.69
N VAL A 93 -12.03 23.72 -0.29
CA VAL A 93 -10.80 23.21 -0.92
C VAL A 93 -10.73 23.69 -2.36
N GLY A 94 -9.53 23.89 -2.87
CA GLY A 94 -9.36 24.27 -4.26
C GLY A 94 -8.01 23.88 -4.84
N ILE A 95 -7.93 24.03 -6.16
CA ILE A 95 -6.74 23.75 -6.95
C ILE A 95 -6.33 25.04 -7.65
N TYR A 96 -5.06 25.39 -7.48
CA TYR A 96 -4.38 26.51 -8.11
C TYR A 96 -3.38 25.99 -9.13
N ARG A 97 -3.37 26.54 -10.34
CA ARG A 97 -2.45 26.14 -11.40
C ARG A 97 -2.18 27.32 -12.34
N GLY A 98 -0.92 27.51 -12.70
CA GLY A 98 -0.52 28.52 -13.69
C GLY A 98 -0.97 29.93 -13.33
N GLY A 99 -0.89 30.28 -12.05
CA GLY A 99 -1.26 31.61 -11.60
C GLY A 99 -2.76 31.80 -11.30
N ASN A 100 -3.63 30.78 -11.40
CA ASN A 100 -5.08 30.93 -11.23
C ASN A 100 -5.71 29.82 -10.38
N ILE A 101 -6.80 30.16 -9.66
CA ILE A 101 -7.68 29.14 -9.07
C ILE A 101 -8.44 28.51 -10.24
N VAL A 102 -8.14 27.23 -10.53
CA VAL A 102 -8.78 26.49 -11.63
C VAL A 102 -10.02 25.76 -11.17
N TRP A 103 -10.13 25.48 -9.86
CA TRP A 103 -11.30 24.89 -9.24
C TRP A 103 -11.35 25.22 -7.75
N ILE A 104 -12.55 25.39 -7.20
CA ILE A 104 -12.80 25.56 -5.76
C ILE A 104 -14.15 24.91 -5.43
N SER A 105 -14.24 24.23 -4.29
CA SER A 105 -15.47 23.60 -3.81
C SER A 105 -16.44 24.61 -3.23
N ASP A 106 -17.70 24.18 -3.06
CA ASP A 106 -18.59 24.81 -2.09
C ASP A 106 -18.02 24.69 -0.66
N THR A 107 -18.56 25.48 0.27
CA THR A 107 -18.10 25.44 1.66
C THR A 107 -18.50 24.14 2.36
N ILE A 108 -17.52 23.48 2.96
CA ILE A 108 -17.63 22.32 3.84
C ILE A 108 -17.50 22.75 5.31
N ILE A 109 -18.07 21.95 6.21
CA ILE A 109 -17.89 22.08 7.65
C ILE A 109 -16.65 21.26 8.02
N ALA A 110 -15.55 21.94 8.25
CA ALA A 110 -14.29 21.33 8.65
C ALA A 110 -13.42 22.38 9.35
N LYS A 111 -12.77 21.99 10.45
CA LYS A 111 -12.03 22.94 11.31
C LYS A 111 -10.59 23.09 10.86
N ASP A 112 -9.79 22.06 11.03
CA ASP A 112 -8.36 22.07 10.73
C ASP A 112 -8.04 20.97 9.73
N TRP A 113 -7.44 21.36 8.61
CA TRP A 113 -6.97 20.38 7.65
C TRP A 113 -5.75 19.66 8.20
N LEU A 114 -5.80 18.33 8.21
CA LEU A 114 -4.69 17.49 8.67
C LEU A 114 -3.80 17.02 7.52
N GLY A 115 -4.22 17.25 6.27
CA GLY A 115 -3.46 16.95 5.05
C GLY A 115 -4.12 15.93 4.14
N PHE A 116 -3.32 15.39 3.22
CA PHE A 116 -3.73 14.36 2.27
C PHE A 116 -3.55 12.96 2.83
N TYR A 117 -4.52 12.08 2.59
CA TYR A 117 -4.34 10.67 2.88
C TYR A 117 -3.85 9.89 1.67
N SER A 118 -4.43 10.11 0.49
CA SER A 118 -4.03 9.45 -0.75
C SER A 118 -4.43 10.26 -1.97
N THR A 119 -3.70 10.06 -3.07
CA THR A 119 -4.15 10.44 -4.41
C THR A 119 -3.94 9.28 -5.36
N GLU A 120 -5.02 8.71 -5.88
CA GLU A 120 -5.02 7.56 -6.79
C GLU A 120 -6.39 7.52 -7.48
N ASP A 121 -6.51 6.81 -8.60
CA ASP A 121 -7.83 6.51 -9.17
C ASP A 121 -8.49 5.44 -8.27
N LEU A 122 -9.49 5.86 -7.50
CA LEU A 122 -10.16 4.98 -6.54
C LEU A 122 -11.38 4.30 -7.17
N ASN A 123 -12.03 4.93 -8.15
CA ASN A 123 -13.27 4.42 -8.74
C ASN A 123 -13.10 3.89 -10.17
N ASN A 124 -11.85 3.84 -10.65
CA ASN A 124 -11.43 3.37 -11.96
C ASN A 124 -12.13 4.13 -13.11
N ASP A 125 -12.33 5.44 -12.94
CA ASP A 125 -13.02 6.30 -13.92
C ASP A 125 -12.08 7.15 -14.79
N GLY A 126 -10.76 7.02 -14.58
CA GLY A 126 -9.75 7.80 -15.30
C GLY A 126 -9.49 9.19 -14.70
N SER A 127 -10.07 9.49 -13.54
CA SER A 127 -9.78 10.67 -12.72
C SER A 127 -8.91 10.28 -11.52
N VAL A 128 -8.32 11.28 -10.87
CA VAL A 128 -7.62 11.06 -9.60
C VAL A 128 -8.52 11.49 -8.46
N GLU A 129 -8.77 10.58 -7.51
CA GLU A 129 -9.39 10.94 -6.24
C GLU A 129 -8.33 11.42 -5.25
N ILE A 130 -8.51 12.63 -4.76
CA ILE A 130 -7.72 13.26 -3.71
C ILE A 130 -8.47 13.06 -2.39
N VAL A 131 -7.99 12.13 -1.56
CA VAL A 131 -8.53 11.86 -0.22
C VAL A 131 -7.86 12.80 0.77
N THR A 132 -8.65 13.61 1.45
CA THR A 132 -8.19 14.59 2.45
C THR A 132 -8.78 14.28 3.81
N VAL A 133 -8.03 14.60 4.86
CA VAL A 133 -8.41 14.29 6.25
C VAL A 133 -8.41 15.56 7.08
N TRP A 134 -9.43 15.71 7.91
CA TRP A 134 -9.73 16.93 8.63
C TRP A 134 -10.01 16.63 10.09
N ASP A 135 -9.49 17.47 10.97
CA ASP A 135 -9.90 17.47 12.36
C ASP A 135 -11.32 18.00 12.46
N TRP A 136 -12.14 17.29 13.22
CA TRP A 136 -13.49 17.72 13.43
C TRP A 136 -13.52 18.95 14.35
N PRO A 137 -14.51 19.84 14.19
CA PRO A 137 -14.79 20.84 15.19
C PRO A 137 -15.13 20.29 16.60
N SER A 138 -15.40 21.17 17.55
CA SER A 138 -15.60 20.82 18.98
C SER A 138 -16.71 19.78 19.32
N LEU A 139 -17.45 19.27 18.34
CA LEU A 139 -18.61 18.38 18.49
C LEU A 139 -18.30 16.87 18.39
N ARG A 140 -17.15 16.45 17.83
CA ARG A 140 -16.78 15.01 17.67
C ARG A 140 -15.31 14.78 18.00
N TRP A 141 -14.97 14.91 19.28
CA TRP A 141 -13.58 14.79 19.74
C TRP A 141 -13.01 13.42 19.36
N GLY A 142 -11.81 13.41 18.77
CA GLY A 142 -11.12 12.18 18.37
C GLY A 142 -11.60 11.55 17.06
N SER A 143 -12.49 12.23 16.32
CA SER A 143 -12.93 11.82 14.98
C SER A 143 -12.27 12.67 13.89
N LEU A 144 -12.05 12.05 12.75
CA LEU A 144 -11.54 12.66 11.54
C LEU A 144 -12.59 12.62 10.44
N ASP A 145 -12.74 13.74 9.77
CA ASP A 145 -13.54 13.90 8.57
C ASP A 145 -12.74 13.48 7.34
N ILE A 146 -13.36 12.72 6.45
CA ILE A 146 -12.76 12.34 5.17
C ILE A 146 -13.55 13.02 4.05
N TRP A 147 -12.84 13.79 3.24
CA TRP A 147 -13.37 14.38 2.01
C TRP A 147 -12.63 13.83 0.81
N ILE A 148 -13.36 13.45 -0.23
CA ILE A 148 -12.81 12.87 -1.45
C ILE A 148 -13.15 13.79 -2.62
N ILE A 149 -12.12 14.28 -3.30
CA ILE A 149 -12.26 15.15 -4.46
C ILE A 149 -11.82 14.37 -5.69
N SER A 150 -12.71 14.15 -6.65
CA SER A 150 -12.35 13.59 -7.96
C SER A 150 -11.86 14.72 -8.87
N TRP A 151 -10.68 14.54 -9.46
CA TRP A 151 -9.99 15.53 -10.30
C TRP A 151 -9.52 14.92 -11.62
N ASN A 152 -9.95 15.52 -12.74
CA ASN A 152 -9.62 15.05 -14.09
C ASN A 152 -8.57 15.92 -14.82
N GLY A 153 -7.93 16.86 -14.11
CA GLY A 153 -7.00 17.82 -14.71
C GLY A 153 -7.63 19.14 -15.18
N VAL A 154 -8.96 19.24 -15.22
CA VAL A 154 -9.70 20.44 -15.64
C VAL A 154 -10.67 20.92 -14.57
N SER A 155 -11.44 20.00 -13.98
CA SER A 155 -12.49 20.29 -12.99
C SER A 155 -12.44 19.29 -11.84
N GLY A 156 -12.81 19.74 -10.64
CA GLY A 156 -13.00 18.89 -9.48
C GLY A 156 -14.48 18.66 -9.15
N ARG A 157 -14.76 17.60 -8.41
CA ARG A 157 -16.05 17.41 -7.72
C ARG A 157 -15.84 16.65 -6.41
N ILE A 158 -16.65 16.95 -5.40
CA ILE A 158 -16.69 16.13 -4.19
C ILE A 158 -17.44 14.83 -4.52
N VAL A 159 -16.85 13.70 -4.15
CA VAL A 159 -17.38 12.36 -4.46
C VAL A 159 -17.55 11.47 -3.24
N ASN A 160 -17.57 12.02 -2.04
CA ASN A 160 -18.08 11.31 -0.85
C ASN A 160 -19.51 11.73 -0.51
N ASP A 161 -20.23 10.87 0.20
CA ASP A 161 -21.52 11.19 0.80
C ASP A 161 -21.34 12.28 1.88
N PHE A 162 -22.28 13.21 1.91
CA PHE A 162 -22.31 14.31 2.86
C PHE A 162 -23.77 14.69 3.16
N GLU A 163 -23.97 15.50 4.19
CA GLU A 163 -25.24 16.13 4.47
C GLU A 163 -25.07 17.62 4.71
N TYR A 164 -26.08 18.41 4.35
CA TYR A 164 -26.09 19.83 4.65
C TYR A 164 -26.54 20.03 6.09
N VAL A 165 -25.76 20.80 6.84
CA VAL A 165 -26.06 21.11 8.23
C VAL A 165 -26.34 22.60 8.37
N GLU A 166 -27.45 22.88 9.04
CA GLU A 166 -27.79 24.21 9.52
C GLU A 166 -27.49 24.29 11.02
N SER A 167 -26.81 25.36 11.45
CA SER A 167 -26.62 25.68 12.86
C SER A 167 -27.30 27.00 13.17
N TYR A 168 -28.15 27.02 14.19
CA TYR A 168 -28.88 28.22 14.62
C TYR A 168 -29.68 28.92 13.50
N GLY A 169 -30.25 28.15 12.56
CA GLY A 169 -31.02 28.70 11.43
C GLY A 169 -30.16 29.37 10.36
N LYS A 170 -28.83 29.16 10.37
CA LYS A 170 -27.91 29.55 9.31
C LYS A 170 -27.32 28.31 8.66
N TYR A 171 -27.29 28.31 7.34
CA TYR A 171 -26.57 27.30 6.57
C TYR A 171 -25.09 27.35 6.89
N CYS A 172 -24.53 26.24 7.40
CA CYS A 172 -23.14 26.15 7.81
C CYS A 172 -22.25 25.45 6.79
N GLY A 173 -22.81 24.64 5.90
CA GLY A 173 -22.08 23.94 4.84
C GLY A 173 -22.42 22.46 4.76
N ALA A 174 -21.65 21.74 3.93
CA ALA A 174 -21.73 20.29 3.81
C ALA A 174 -20.83 19.61 4.86
N MET A 175 -21.32 18.54 5.46
CA MET A 175 -20.63 17.75 6.48
C MET A 175 -20.42 16.32 5.97
N SER A 176 -19.20 15.79 6.05
CA SER A 176 -18.93 14.46 5.51
C SER A 176 -19.61 13.37 6.33
N LYS A 177 -20.13 12.35 5.64
CA LYS A 177 -20.57 11.11 6.28
C LYS A 177 -19.46 10.07 6.40
N LEU A 178 -18.29 10.33 5.82
CA LEU A 178 -17.13 9.46 5.92
C LEU A 178 -16.28 9.91 7.11
N LEU A 179 -16.25 9.04 8.12
CA LEU A 179 -15.56 9.27 9.38
C LEU A 179 -14.48 8.22 9.60
N SER A 180 -13.43 8.63 10.30
CA SER A 180 -12.42 7.74 10.87
C SER A 180 -11.97 8.24 12.24
N VAL A 181 -11.16 7.46 12.93
CA VAL A 181 -10.24 7.97 13.96
C VAL A 181 -8.82 8.07 13.37
N PRO A 182 -7.88 8.80 14.00
CA PRO A 182 -6.50 8.89 13.53
C PRO A 182 -5.86 7.53 13.27
N GLU A 183 -5.04 7.46 12.22
CA GLU A 183 -4.28 6.28 11.81
C GLU A 183 -5.12 5.04 11.43
N ARG A 184 -6.45 5.16 11.28
CA ARG A 184 -7.33 4.01 11.02
C ARG A 184 -7.96 3.99 9.63
N ILE A 185 -7.47 4.81 8.70
CA ILE A 185 -7.93 4.83 7.31
C ILE A 185 -7.10 3.83 6.50
N GLU A 186 -7.76 3.03 5.67
CA GLU A 186 -7.16 2.07 4.77
C GLU A 186 -7.92 2.08 3.44
N ILE A 187 -7.19 2.26 2.35
CA ILE A 187 -7.73 2.04 1.00
C ILE A 187 -7.45 0.58 0.65
N ILE A 188 -8.49 -0.14 0.27
CA ILE A 188 -8.47 -1.57 -0.04
C ILE A 188 -9.18 -1.81 -1.36
N ASP A 189 -8.78 -2.86 -2.08
CA ASP A 189 -9.52 -3.35 -3.23
C ASP A 189 -10.02 -4.75 -2.86
N GLN A 190 -11.23 -4.84 -2.31
CA GLN A 190 -11.72 -6.06 -1.67
C GLN A 190 -11.91 -7.19 -2.67
N ASN A 191 -12.52 -6.86 -3.81
CA ASN A 191 -12.93 -7.81 -4.84
C ASN A 191 -11.97 -7.78 -6.04
N ASN A 192 -11.00 -6.86 -6.08
CA ASN A 192 -10.03 -6.69 -7.14
C ASN A 192 -10.74 -6.50 -8.49
N ASP A 193 -11.66 -5.54 -8.51
CA ASP A 193 -12.29 -5.00 -9.72
C ASP A 193 -11.69 -3.65 -10.14
N GLY A 194 -10.68 -3.16 -9.41
CA GLY A 194 -10.02 -1.88 -9.61
C GLY A 194 -10.73 -0.70 -8.94
N ILE A 195 -11.93 -0.91 -8.39
CA ILE A 195 -12.65 0.04 -7.56
C ILE A 195 -12.29 -0.23 -6.11
N LYS A 196 -11.75 0.78 -5.45
CA LYS A 196 -11.21 0.66 -4.10
C LYS A 196 -12.24 1.12 -3.07
N GLU A 197 -12.43 0.31 -2.04
CA GLU A 197 -13.15 0.70 -0.84
C GLU A 197 -12.24 1.44 0.17
N ILE A 198 -12.90 2.19 1.05
CA ILE A 198 -12.23 2.91 2.14
C ILE A 198 -12.68 2.27 3.44
N ARG A 199 -11.79 1.50 4.08
CA ARG A 199 -12.01 0.94 5.40
C ARG A 199 -11.53 1.92 6.46
N THR A 200 -12.37 2.22 7.44
CA THR A 200 -12.05 3.11 8.55
C THR A 200 -12.42 2.52 9.90
N CYS A 201 -12.34 3.32 10.96
CA CYS A 201 -12.84 2.98 12.28
C CYS A 201 -13.69 4.13 12.79
N TRP A 202 -14.93 3.86 13.19
CA TRP A 202 -15.76 4.81 13.91
C TRP A 202 -15.30 4.95 15.36
N PRO A 203 -15.44 6.14 15.96
CA PRO A 203 -15.17 6.33 17.38
C PRO A 203 -16.16 5.51 18.22
N SER A 204 -15.68 4.93 19.33
CA SER A 204 -16.46 4.02 20.17
C SER A 204 -17.50 4.71 21.05
N ASP A 205 -17.34 6.02 21.33
CA ASP A 205 -18.20 6.81 22.18
C ASP A 205 -19.48 7.31 21.48
N GLN A 206 -20.51 7.57 22.28
CA GLN A 206 -21.94 7.62 21.91
C GLN A 206 -22.39 8.85 21.10
N TYR A 207 -21.48 9.67 20.58
CA TYR A 207 -21.81 11.00 20.03
C TYR A 207 -21.98 11.06 18.52
N THR A 208 -22.01 9.92 17.83
CA THR A 208 -22.09 9.96 16.36
C THR A 208 -23.54 10.10 15.89
N TYR A 209 -23.80 11.17 15.16
CA TYR A 209 -24.92 11.35 14.22
C TYR A 209 -24.80 10.38 13.02
N ILE A 210 -24.48 9.12 13.29
CA ILE A 210 -24.49 8.07 12.29
C ILE A 210 -25.90 7.51 12.27
N SER A 211 -26.55 7.58 11.11
CA SER A 211 -27.90 7.09 10.90
C SER A 211 -28.00 5.56 10.92
N VAL A 212 -26.86 4.86 10.94
CA VAL A 212 -26.75 3.40 10.99
C VAL A 212 -26.64 2.93 12.44
N ASP A 213 -27.52 2.02 12.83
CA ASP A 213 -27.41 1.33 14.12
C ASP A 213 -26.12 0.51 14.16
N ARG A 214 -25.19 0.91 15.05
CA ARG A 214 -23.89 0.24 15.25
C ARG A 214 -24.04 -1.23 15.60
N ALA A 215 -25.13 -1.63 16.28
CA ALA A 215 -25.39 -3.02 16.63
C ALA A 215 -25.63 -3.90 15.40
N LEU A 216 -25.96 -3.30 14.25
CA LEU A 216 -26.14 -4.01 12.99
C LEU A 216 -24.83 -4.13 12.19
N VAL A 217 -23.74 -3.45 12.58
CA VAL A 217 -22.48 -3.49 11.84
C VAL A 217 -21.59 -4.61 12.42
N PRO A 218 -21.45 -5.77 11.76
CA PRO A 218 -20.76 -6.93 12.33
C PRO A 218 -19.26 -6.71 12.56
N THR A 219 -18.70 -5.71 11.90
CA THR A 219 -17.28 -5.36 11.97
C THR A 219 -16.98 -4.21 12.92
N PHE A 220 -17.98 -3.67 13.63
CA PHE A 220 -17.82 -2.50 14.50
C PHE A 220 -16.64 -2.70 15.49
N PRO A 221 -15.77 -1.69 15.71
CA PRO A 221 -15.87 -0.30 15.24
C PRO A 221 -15.42 -0.06 13.80
N ARG A 222 -15.08 -1.10 13.04
CA ARG A 222 -14.64 -0.97 11.66
C ARG A 222 -15.81 -0.83 10.71
N VAL A 223 -15.63 0.07 9.77
CA VAL A 223 -16.60 0.30 8.70
C VAL A 223 -15.91 0.40 7.35
N THR A 224 -16.66 0.11 6.31
CA THR A 224 -16.23 0.21 4.92
C THR A 224 -17.16 1.16 4.18
N TYR A 225 -16.57 2.06 3.41
CA TYR A 225 -17.25 2.91 2.44
C TYR A 225 -16.93 2.44 1.02
N CYS A 226 -17.95 2.36 0.18
CA CYS A 226 -17.89 1.80 -1.16
C CYS A 226 -18.37 2.84 -2.17
N TRP A 227 -17.85 2.72 -3.39
CA TRP A 227 -18.39 3.44 -4.53
C TRP A 227 -19.75 2.89 -4.93
N ASN A 228 -20.77 3.74 -5.00
CA ASN A 228 -22.11 3.33 -5.43
C ASN A 228 -22.41 3.65 -6.92
N GLY A 229 -21.39 4.02 -7.69
CA GLY A 229 -21.52 4.51 -9.06
C GLY A 229 -21.52 6.04 -9.20
N ASN A 230 -21.73 6.78 -8.10
CA ASN A 230 -21.73 8.26 -8.12
C ASN A 230 -20.91 8.88 -6.99
N LEU A 231 -20.96 8.29 -5.80
CA LEU A 231 -20.27 8.75 -4.60
C LEU A 231 -19.85 7.58 -3.70
N TYR A 232 -18.85 7.81 -2.86
CA TYR A 232 -18.47 6.94 -1.76
C TYR A 232 -19.46 7.09 -0.62
N THR A 233 -20.12 6.01 -0.24
CA THR A 233 -21.06 5.96 0.89
C THR A 233 -20.83 4.69 1.71
N PHE A 234 -21.52 4.55 2.84
CA PHE A 234 -21.48 3.32 3.64
C PHE A 234 -21.91 2.10 2.79
N CYS A 235 -21.09 1.04 2.73
CA CYS A 235 -21.32 -0.11 1.83
C CYS A 235 -22.60 -0.93 2.12
N GLY A 236 -23.29 -0.63 3.22
CA GLY A 236 -24.31 -1.50 3.79
C GLY A 236 -23.71 -2.56 4.71
N VAL A 237 -24.54 -3.15 5.56
CA VAL A 237 -24.14 -4.10 6.61
C VAL A 237 -23.47 -5.35 6.04
N ASP A 238 -23.98 -5.87 4.92
CA ASP A 238 -23.52 -7.14 4.33
C ASP A 238 -22.19 -7.03 3.57
N ASN A 239 -21.76 -5.80 3.25
CA ASN A 239 -20.55 -5.53 2.48
C ASN A 239 -19.43 -4.91 3.34
N GLN A 240 -19.51 -5.05 4.66
CA GLN A 240 -18.46 -4.57 5.55
C GLN A 240 -17.26 -5.53 5.52
N VAL A 241 -16.05 -4.98 5.50
CA VAL A 241 -14.81 -5.78 5.47
C VAL A 241 -14.20 -5.86 6.87
N PRO A 242 -14.19 -7.03 7.52
CA PRO A 242 -13.55 -7.20 8.81
C PRO A 242 -12.05 -6.89 8.74
N ALA A 243 -11.49 -6.37 9.84
CA ALA A 243 -10.09 -5.98 9.88
C ALA A 243 -9.11 -7.17 9.87
N ASN A 244 -9.57 -8.36 10.22
CA ASN A 244 -8.81 -9.62 10.23
C ASN A 244 -8.96 -10.45 8.94
N VAL A 245 -9.63 -9.94 7.91
CA VAL A 245 -9.74 -10.63 6.63
C VAL A 245 -8.48 -10.42 5.80
N PHE A 246 -7.95 -11.53 5.28
CA PHE A 246 -6.90 -11.52 4.27
C PHE A 246 -7.51 -11.28 2.89
N LEU A 247 -7.19 -10.14 2.28
CA LEU A 247 -7.58 -9.85 0.91
C LEU A 247 -6.85 -10.79 -0.08
N PRO A 248 -7.42 -11.07 -1.26
CA PRO A 248 -6.77 -11.88 -2.28
C PRO A 248 -5.36 -11.37 -2.61
N SER A 249 -4.38 -12.28 -2.63
CA SER A 249 -2.98 -12.00 -2.99
C SER A 249 -2.40 -13.04 -3.95
N ASN A 250 -3.25 -13.76 -4.66
CA ASN A 250 -2.88 -14.82 -5.59
C ASN A 250 -3.32 -14.54 -7.04
N ARG A 251 -3.65 -13.28 -7.38
CA ARG A 251 -4.15 -12.90 -8.71
C ARG A 251 -3.02 -12.49 -9.64
N MET A 252 -2.11 -13.42 -9.86
CA MET A 252 -0.95 -13.22 -10.73
C MET A 252 -0.68 -14.48 -11.55
N THR A 253 -0.07 -14.30 -12.71
CA THR A 253 0.54 -15.39 -13.47
C THR A 253 2.04 -15.19 -13.43
N VAL A 254 2.77 -16.16 -12.89
CA VAL A 254 4.20 -16.01 -12.60
C VAL A 254 5.02 -17.15 -13.17
N ASN A 255 6.26 -16.84 -13.51
CA ASN A 255 7.26 -17.83 -13.87
C ASN A 255 8.52 -17.61 -13.03
N VAL A 256 9.01 -18.69 -12.41
CA VAL A 256 10.22 -18.68 -11.61
C VAL A 256 11.32 -19.38 -12.39
N LYS A 257 12.35 -18.62 -12.76
CA LYS A 257 13.59 -19.16 -13.30
C LYS A 257 14.62 -19.32 -12.19
N PHE A 258 15.44 -20.35 -12.35
CA PHE A 258 16.46 -20.72 -11.40
C PHE A 258 17.78 -21.00 -12.13
N ASN A 259 18.89 -20.66 -11.50
CA ASN A 259 20.23 -21.05 -11.92
C ASN A 259 21.06 -21.46 -10.70
N LEU A 260 21.88 -22.50 -10.85
CA LEU A 260 22.80 -22.98 -9.81
C LEU A 260 24.24 -22.77 -10.24
N LEU A 261 25.00 -22.05 -9.44
CA LEU A 261 26.43 -21.81 -9.67
C LEU A 261 27.24 -22.44 -8.54
N LYS A 262 28.34 -23.09 -8.87
CA LYS A 262 29.31 -23.56 -7.88
C LYS A 262 30.35 -22.47 -7.64
N GLU A 263 30.47 -22.01 -6.40
CA GLU A 263 31.44 -21.01 -5.96
C GLU A 263 32.28 -21.59 -4.82
N ASN A 264 33.50 -22.05 -5.16
CA ASN A 264 34.40 -22.76 -4.24
C ASN A 264 33.70 -23.97 -3.58
N ASP A 265 33.60 -23.95 -2.25
CA ASP A 265 32.95 -24.97 -1.41
C ASP A 265 31.47 -24.69 -1.17
N SER A 266 30.86 -23.74 -1.90
CA SER A 266 29.45 -23.37 -1.76
C SER A 266 28.72 -23.40 -3.09
N LEU A 267 27.41 -23.54 -3.00
CA LEU A 267 26.46 -23.43 -4.10
C LEU A 267 25.69 -22.11 -3.95
N ARG A 268 25.60 -21.39 -5.06
CA ARG A 268 24.82 -20.16 -5.19
C ARG A 268 23.58 -20.44 -6.03
N TYR A 269 22.43 -20.28 -5.40
CA TYR A 269 21.10 -20.49 -5.94
C TYR A 269 20.56 -19.11 -6.36
N CYS A 270 20.48 -18.83 -7.67
CA CYS A 270 20.02 -17.56 -8.21
C CYS A 270 18.60 -17.69 -8.74
N TYR A 271 17.69 -16.85 -8.26
CA TYR A 271 16.28 -16.84 -8.69
C TYR A 271 15.97 -15.61 -9.53
N THR A 272 15.09 -15.79 -10.51
CA THR A 272 14.51 -14.72 -11.31
C THR A 272 13.00 -14.92 -11.36
N PHE A 273 12.27 -13.93 -10.88
CA PHE A 273 10.81 -13.92 -10.84
C PHE A 273 10.29 -13.08 -12.00
N ILE A 274 9.39 -13.67 -12.77
CA ILE A 274 8.75 -13.03 -13.92
C ILE A 274 7.27 -12.92 -13.59
N ASN A 275 6.75 -11.70 -13.59
CA ASN A 275 5.33 -11.44 -13.43
C ASN A 275 4.73 -11.19 -14.81
N ASP A 276 3.76 -12.00 -15.24
CA ASP A 276 3.17 -11.87 -16.56
C ASP A 276 2.48 -10.51 -16.73
N LYS A 277 2.42 -10.01 -17.96
CA LYS A 277 1.75 -8.74 -18.29
C LYS A 277 0.24 -8.77 -18.03
N MET A 278 -0.36 -9.94 -17.99
CA MET A 278 -1.78 -10.16 -17.72
C MET A 278 -2.09 -10.31 -16.22
N SER A 279 -1.08 -10.31 -15.35
CA SER A 279 -1.29 -10.34 -13.92
C SER A 279 -2.04 -9.10 -13.44
N GLU A 280 -2.94 -9.29 -12.47
CA GLU A 280 -3.69 -8.21 -11.84
C GLU A 280 -2.92 -7.60 -10.65
N GLN A 281 -1.94 -8.34 -10.12
CA GLN A 281 -1.17 -7.94 -8.95
C GLN A 281 0.35 -7.96 -9.19
N SER A 282 1.05 -7.02 -8.56
CA SER A 282 2.51 -7.01 -8.45
C SER A 282 3.00 -7.97 -7.38
N ILE A 283 4.14 -8.63 -7.57
CA ILE A 283 4.73 -9.54 -6.57
C ILE A 283 5.34 -8.71 -5.44
N ALA A 284 4.86 -8.91 -4.21
CA ALA A 284 5.30 -8.16 -3.03
C ALA A 284 5.96 -9.05 -1.95
N LYS A 285 5.69 -10.36 -1.96
CA LYS A 285 6.34 -11.33 -1.07
C LYS A 285 6.69 -12.59 -1.84
N ILE A 286 7.86 -13.13 -1.54
CA ILE A 286 8.40 -14.36 -2.13
C ILE A 286 8.86 -15.23 -0.97
N THR A 287 8.26 -16.42 -0.85
CA THR A 287 8.64 -17.40 0.16
C THR A 287 9.13 -18.69 -0.48
N LEU A 288 10.24 -19.25 0.03
CA LEU A 288 10.67 -20.62 -0.25
C LEU A 288 10.58 -21.46 1.04
N ILE A 289 9.81 -22.55 1.01
CA ILE A 289 9.67 -23.47 2.15
C ILE A 289 10.45 -24.75 1.90
N GLY A 290 11.08 -25.28 2.95
CA GLY A 290 11.90 -26.49 2.89
C GLY A 290 13.36 -26.20 2.52
N VAL A 291 13.77 -24.94 2.63
CA VAL A 291 15.18 -24.53 2.57
C VAL A 291 15.75 -24.60 3.98
N THR A 292 16.82 -25.35 4.16
CA THR A 292 17.37 -25.62 5.50
C THR A 292 18.37 -24.57 5.95
N GLN A 293 18.45 -24.33 7.26
CA GLN A 293 19.29 -23.27 7.85
C GLN A 293 20.79 -23.52 7.62
N SER A 294 21.60 -22.45 7.64
CA SER A 294 23.05 -22.38 7.27
C SER A 294 23.32 -21.83 5.87
N TYR A 295 22.66 -20.73 5.51
CA TYR A 295 22.90 -20.01 4.26
C TYR A 295 23.08 -18.51 4.48
N LYS A 296 23.70 -17.86 3.50
CA LYS A 296 23.62 -16.39 3.33
C LYS A 296 22.62 -16.09 2.22
N THR A 297 21.97 -14.93 2.30
CA THR A 297 21.07 -14.48 1.24
C THR A 297 21.58 -13.18 0.62
N CYS A 298 21.20 -12.98 -0.63
CA CYS A 298 21.30 -11.69 -1.31
C CYS A 298 19.91 -11.39 -1.90
N GLN A 299 19.56 -10.11 -1.95
CA GLN A 299 18.31 -9.64 -2.51
C GLN A 299 18.50 -8.21 -3.02
N PRO A 300 17.61 -7.72 -3.89
CA PRO A 300 17.61 -6.31 -4.28
C PRO A 300 17.58 -5.37 -3.06
N TYR A 301 18.20 -4.18 -3.18
CA TYR A 301 18.47 -3.26 -2.07
C TYR A 301 17.25 -2.98 -1.17
N ASP A 302 16.06 -2.95 -1.76
CA ASP A 302 14.83 -2.58 -1.08
C ASP A 302 14.05 -3.77 -0.49
N TRP A 303 14.56 -4.98 -0.66
CA TRP A 303 13.98 -6.19 -0.11
C TRP A 303 14.70 -6.58 1.17
N ILE A 304 13.92 -7.05 2.13
CA ILE A 304 14.44 -7.69 3.33
C ILE A 304 14.27 -9.20 3.22
N CYS A 305 15.20 -9.93 3.82
CA CYS A 305 15.20 -11.38 3.85
C CYS A 305 15.14 -11.88 5.29
N TRP A 306 14.27 -12.85 5.56
CA TRP A 306 14.16 -13.54 6.85
C TRP A 306 14.34 -15.04 6.62
N ASN A 307 15.05 -15.70 7.53
CA ASN A 307 15.36 -17.14 7.43
C ASN A 307 14.35 -18.02 8.19
N SER A 308 13.43 -17.39 8.89
CA SER A 308 12.25 -17.98 9.50
C SER A 308 11.21 -16.90 9.69
N ARG A 309 9.94 -17.28 9.60
CA ARG A 309 8.81 -16.39 9.88
C ARG A 309 7.59 -17.22 10.25
N TYR A 310 6.74 -16.67 11.11
CA TYR A 310 5.49 -17.31 11.54
C TYR A 310 5.71 -18.68 12.22
N GLY A 311 6.87 -18.89 12.86
CA GLY A 311 7.22 -20.20 13.44
C GLY A 311 7.70 -21.25 12.42
N HIS A 312 7.86 -20.90 11.14
CA HIS A 312 8.27 -21.83 10.09
C HIS A 312 9.63 -21.48 9.47
N GLU A 313 10.39 -22.53 9.15
CA GLU A 313 11.68 -22.41 8.45
C GLU A 313 11.48 -22.22 6.95
N GLY A 314 12.25 -21.29 6.40
CA GLY A 314 12.21 -20.98 4.97
C GLY A 314 12.94 -19.70 4.67
N ILE A 315 12.83 -19.24 3.44
CA ILE A 315 13.37 -17.94 3.02
C ILE A 315 12.20 -17.05 2.68
N PHE A 316 12.12 -15.91 3.34
CA PHE A 316 11.06 -14.94 3.15
C PHE A 316 11.69 -13.65 2.66
N TRP A 317 11.61 -13.39 1.35
CA TRP A 317 11.90 -12.09 0.80
C TRP A 317 10.61 -11.28 0.77
N LEU A 318 10.62 -10.09 1.38
CA LEU A 318 9.51 -9.17 1.36
C LEU A 318 9.99 -7.73 1.31
N LEU A 319 9.12 -6.83 0.89
CA LEU A 319 9.33 -5.40 1.12
C LEU A 319 9.16 -5.09 2.61
N PRO A 320 10.01 -4.22 3.20
CA PRO A 320 9.88 -3.85 4.60
C PRO A 320 8.48 -3.29 4.89
N PRO A 321 7.92 -3.58 6.09
CA PRO A 321 6.63 -3.02 6.49
C PRO A 321 6.66 -1.50 6.36
N ARG A 322 5.50 -0.93 5.96
CA ARG A 322 5.26 0.49 5.63
C ARG A 322 6.36 1.40 6.17
N ASN A 323 7.35 1.66 5.34
CA ASN A 323 8.22 2.79 5.57
C ASN A 323 7.55 3.96 4.84
N PRO A 324 7.00 4.96 5.55
CA PRO A 324 6.31 6.08 4.91
C PRO A 324 7.24 6.87 3.97
N TRP A 325 8.55 6.65 4.07
CA TRP A 325 9.61 7.25 3.24
C TRP A 325 9.99 6.43 2.00
N ILE A 326 9.29 5.32 1.75
CA ILE A 326 9.55 4.42 0.62
C ILE A 326 8.25 4.10 -0.12
N ASP A 327 8.22 4.44 -1.42
CA ASP A 327 7.19 3.97 -2.33
C ASP A 327 7.34 2.46 -2.55
N GLN A 328 6.45 1.69 -1.91
CA GLN A 328 6.45 0.24 -2.05
C GLN A 328 6.08 -0.18 -3.48
N GLU A 329 5.20 0.56 -4.17
CA GLU A 329 4.72 0.18 -5.51
C GLU A 329 5.83 0.24 -6.55
N LEU A 330 6.79 1.17 -6.39
CA LEU A 330 7.98 1.23 -7.25
C LEU A 330 8.96 0.07 -7.04
N ARG A 331 8.77 -0.75 -6.00
CA ARG A 331 9.71 -1.77 -5.55
C ARG A 331 9.14 -3.18 -5.60
N MET A 332 7.95 -3.35 -6.15
CA MET A 332 7.37 -4.67 -6.42
C MET A 332 7.74 -5.13 -7.83
N VAL A 333 7.61 -6.43 -8.11
CA VAL A 333 7.69 -6.93 -9.49
C VAL A 333 6.34 -6.69 -10.17
N LYS A 334 6.21 -5.63 -10.97
CA LYS A 334 4.93 -5.25 -11.60
C LYS A 334 4.53 -6.24 -12.71
N PRO A 335 3.23 -6.29 -13.09
CA PRO A 335 2.81 -7.04 -14.27
C PRO A 335 3.66 -6.68 -15.50
N GLY A 336 4.22 -7.69 -16.16
CA GLY A 336 5.11 -7.55 -17.31
C GLY A 336 6.60 -7.40 -16.97
N GLU A 337 6.96 -7.30 -15.70
CA GLU A 337 8.34 -7.14 -15.28
C GLU A 337 9.03 -8.47 -14.94
N THR A 338 10.35 -8.44 -14.98
CA THR A 338 11.23 -9.54 -14.61
C THR A 338 12.29 -9.03 -13.66
N TRP A 339 12.44 -9.69 -12.52
CA TRP A 339 13.43 -9.31 -11.49
C TRP A 339 14.30 -10.48 -11.06
N SER A 340 15.61 -10.19 -10.99
CA SER A 340 16.66 -11.09 -10.55
C SER A 340 17.38 -10.54 -9.32
N GLY A 341 18.37 -11.28 -8.81
CA GLY A 341 19.19 -10.85 -7.68
C GLY A 341 18.71 -11.35 -6.32
N PHE A 342 17.69 -12.20 -6.30
CA PHE A 342 17.33 -13.02 -5.15
C PHE A 342 18.22 -14.25 -5.15
N GLU A 343 19.03 -14.41 -4.11
CA GLU A 343 20.06 -15.45 -4.09
C GLU A 343 20.22 -16.08 -2.71
N VAL A 344 20.65 -17.34 -2.72
CA VAL A 344 20.96 -18.11 -1.53
C VAL A 344 22.31 -18.77 -1.71
N PHE A 345 23.17 -18.67 -0.71
CA PHE A 345 24.51 -19.26 -0.70
C PHE A 345 24.54 -20.31 0.38
N SER A 346 24.73 -21.58 0.01
CA SER A 346 24.75 -22.68 0.96
C SER A 346 25.77 -23.74 0.56
N ARG A 347 26.29 -24.48 1.55
CA ARG A 347 27.07 -25.71 1.29
C ARG A 347 26.18 -26.95 1.13
N ASN A 348 24.89 -26.78 1.41
CA ASN A 348 23.90 -27.84 1.36
C ASN A 348 23.54 -28.20 -0.09
N LEU A 349 23.04 -29.42 -0.28
CA LEU A 349 22.75 -29.95 -1.60
C LEU A 349 21.47 -29.35 -2.20
N PRO A 350 21.36 -29.34 -3.54
CA PRO A 350 20.12 -28.95 -4.20
C PRO A 350 18.97 -29.89 -3.84
N ARG A 351 17.82 -29.30 -3.57
CA ARG A 351 16.55 -29.99 -3.28
C ARG A 351 15.41 -29.31 -4.02
N ILE A 352 14.42 -30.08 -4.45
CA ILE A 352 13.15 -29.54 -4.94
C ILE A 352 12.36 -28.97 -3.75
N VAL A 353 12.07 -27.68 -3.78
CA VAL A 353 11.38 -26.92 -2.73
C VAL A 353 10.13 -26.25 -3.28
N LYS A 354 9.19 -25.90 -2.41
CA LYS A 354 8.00 -25.13 -2.79
C LYS A 354 8.27 -23.64 -2.67
N TYR A 355 7.76 -22.88 -3.63
CA TYR A 355 7.66 -21.43 -3.51
C TYR A 355 6.21 -20.98 -3.35
N TYR A 356 6.03 -19.83 -2.70
CA TYR A 356 4.75 -19.14 -2.54
C TYR A 356 4.98 -17.65 -2.81
N LEU A 357 4.26 -17.10 -3.79
CA LEU A 357 4.33 -15.69 -4.17
C LEU A 357 3.01 -15.01 -3.79
N GLN A 358 3.08 -13.93 -3.00
CA GLN A 358 1.92 -13.12 -2.67
C GLN A 358 2.00 -11.75 -3.35
N GLY A 359 0.85 -11.33 -3.85
CA GLY A 359 0.61 -10.04 -4.45
C GLY A 359 0.60 -8.95 -3.39
N TYR A 360 0.81 -7.72 -3.84
CA TYR A 360 0.54 -6.60 -2.97
C TYR A 360 -0.94 -6.55 -2.61
N ARG A 361 -1.18 -6.35 -1.32
CA ARG A 361 -2.50 -6.08 -0.75
C ARG A 361 -2.30 -5.16 0.44
N THR A 362 -3.36 -4.47 0.81
CA THR A 362 -3.45 -3.96 2.18
C THR A 362 -3.48 -5.16 3.10
N SER A 363 -2.43 -5.33 3.91
CA SER A 363 -2.39 -6.34 4.96
C SER A 363 -3.65 -6.20 5.84
N PRO A 364 -4.07 -7.26 6.52
CA PRO A 364 -4.98 -7.09 7.65
C PRO A 364 -4.46 -5.96 8.54
N SER A 365 -5.37 -5.10 8.99
CA SER A 365 -5.00 -3.88 9.72
C SER A 365 -4.01 -4.22 10.82
N ASP A 366 -2.91 -3.47 10.97
CA ASP A 366 -1.94 -3.69 12.06
C ASP A 366 -2.62 -3.62 13.44
N TYR A 367 -3.77 -2.97 13.53
CA TYR A 367 -4.62 -2.87 14.72
C TYR A 367 -5.67 -3.99 14.86
N ALA A 368 -5.71 -4.96 13.94
CA ALA A 368 -6.38 -6.25 14.11
C ALA A 368 -5.41 -7.32 14.62
N SER A 369 -4.15 -6.95 14.87
CA SER A 369 -3.07 -7.84 15.31
C SER A 369 -3.39 -8.60 16.60
N GLU A 370 -4.31 -8.10 17.44
CA GLU A 370 -4.77 -8.84 18.62
C GLU A 370 -5.54 -10.14 18.28
N SER A 371 -6.01 -10.28 17.03
CA SER A 371 -6.82 -11.42 16.57
C SER A 371 -6.16 -12.29 15.50
N ILE A 372 -4.98 -11.90 14.99
CA ILE A 372 -4.29 -12.63 13.91
C ILE A 372 -3.06 -13.28 14.49
N THR A 373 -3.02 -14.61 14.45
CA THR A 373 -1.88 -15.40 14.92
C THR A 373 -0.84 -15.58 13.82
N ASP A 374 0.37 -16.00 14.22
CA ASP A 374 1.39 -16.43 13.26
C ASP A 374 0.90 -17.60 12.38
N GLU A 375 0.10 -18.51 12.96
CA GLU A 375 -0.52 -19.62 12.20
C GLU A 375 -1.48 -19.09 11.13
N ASP A 376 -2.31 -18.09 11.43
CA ASP A 376 -3.22 -17.49 10.44
C ASP A 376 -2.44 -16.86 9.27
N LEU A 377 -1.33 -16.19 9.58
CA LEU A 377 -0.44 -15.59 8.57
C LEU A 377 0.25 -16.66 7.71
N TYR A 378 0.63 -17.77 8.32
CA TYR A 378 1.20 -18.91 7.60
C TYR A 378 0.17 -19.60 6.70
N LEU A 379 -1.03 -19.87 7.21
CA LEU A 379 -2.12 -20.48 6.45
C LEU A 379 -2.58 -19.58 5.29
N ASP A 380 -2.64 -18.26 5.50
CA ASP A 380 -2.87 -17.31 4.42
C ASP A 380 -1.76 -17.37 3.37
N MET A 381 -0.48 -17.41 3.76
CA MET A 381 0.59 -17.58 2.78
C MET A 381 0.44 -18.89 1.98
N LEU A 382 0.04 -19.99 2.60
CA LEU A 382 -0.13 -21.26 1.89
C LEU A 382 -1.33 -21.27 0.94
N SER A 383 -2.45 -20.66 1.35
CA SER A 383 -3.74 -20.73 0.63
C SER A 383 -3.97 -19.56 -0.33
N ASN A 384 -3.34 -18.42 -0.07
CA ASN A 384 -3.55 -17.15 -0.78
C ASN A 384 -2.26 -16.70 -1.49
N SER A 385 -1.55 -17.64 -2.09
CA SER A 385 -0.37 -17.40 -2.93
C SER A 385 -0.50 -18.11 -4.26
N VAL A 386 0.20 -17.60 -5.27
CA VAL A 386 0.58 -18.44 -6.40
C VAL A 386 1.76 -19.30 -5.99
N SER A 387 1.66 -20.61 -6.20
CA SER A 387 2.65 -21.56 -5.73
C SER A 387 3.11 -22.50 -6.82
N GLY A 388 4.30 -23.06 -6.61
CA GLY A 388 4.90 -24.03 -7.50
C GLY A 388 6.18 -24.60 -6.89
N PHE A 389 7.00 -25.20 -7.74
CA PHE A 389 8.26 -25.81 -7.33
C PHE A 389 9.45 -25.07 -7.93
N THR A 390 10.55 -25.04 -7.19
CA THR A 390 11.86 -24.56 -7.63
C THR A 390 12.94 -25.40 -6.95
N VAL A 391 14.21 -25.02 -7.11
CA VAL A 391 15.35 -25.69 -6.48
C VAL A 391 15.90 -24.78 -5.38
N GLY A 392 16.06 -25.32 -4.17
CA GLY A 392 16.65 -24.64 -3.02
C GLY A 392 17.70 -25.49 -2.32
N ALA A 393 18.31 -24.95 -1.27
CA ALA A 393 19.30 -25.64 -0.47
C ALA A 393 18.64 -26.56 0.57
N GLY A 394 18.99 -27.85 0.58
CA GLY A 394 18.45 -28.84 1.53
C GLY A 394 19.56 -29.61 2.25
N ASP A 395 19.34 -29.88 3.54
CA ASP A 395 20.31 -30.60 4.36
C ASP A 395 20.63 -31.99 3.81
N PHE A 396 21.84 -32.45 4.15
CA PHE A 396 22.15 -33.86 4.01
C PHE A 396 21.22 -34.68 4.92
N PRO A 397 20.70 -35.83 4.46
CA PRO A 397 20.01 -36.74 5.35
C PRO A 397 20.96 -37.09 6.51
N ALA A 398 20.47 -36.92 7.73
CA ALA A 398 21.21 -37.19 8.96
C ALA A 398 20.40 -38.18 9.82
N PRO A 399 20.88 -39.42 10.01
CA PRO A 399 22.12 -39.98 9.49
C PRO A 399 22.11 -40.15 7.96
N PHE A 400 23.30 -40.13 7.34
CA PHE A 400 23.42 -40.41 5.90
C PHE A 400 23.27 -41.93 5.67
N ILE A 401 22.17 -42.31 5.05
CA ILE A 401 21.90 -43.69 4.63
C ILE A 401 22.03 -43.72 3.09
N PRO A 402 23.06 -44.37 2.53
CA PRO A 402 23.33 -44.31 1.09
C PRO A 402 22.16 -44.73 0.20
N LEU A 403 21.42 -45.77 0.58
CA LEU A 403 20.27 -46.27 -0.20
C LEU A 403 19.13 -45.24 -0.23
N ASP A 404 18.73 -44.71 0.93
CA ASP A 404 17.70 -43.67 1.03
C ASP A 404 18.09 -42.40 0.24
N PHE A 405 19.39 -42.09 0.18
CA PHE A 405 19.88 -40.99 -0.62
C PHE A 405 19.76 -41.25 -2.13
N LEU A 406 20.07 -42.45 -2.61
CA LEU A 406 19.86 -42.83 -4.01
C LEU A 406 18.37 -42.81 -4.39
N ASP A 407 17.49 -43.27 -3.50
CA ASP A 407 16.04 -43.19 -3.67
C ASP A 407 15.58 -41.73 -3.79
N THR A 408 16.18 -40.83 -2.99
CA THR A 408 15.91 -39.39 -3.07
C THR A 408 16.32 -38.79 -4.43
N LEU A 409 17.49 -39.17 -4.96
CA LEU A 409 17.94 -38.71 -6.28
C LEU A 409 17.06 -39.24 -7.42
N SER A 410 16.62 -40.49 -7.32
CA SER A 410 15.66 -41.10 -8.25
C SER A 410 14.31 -40.40 -8.21
N SER A 411 13.85 -40.05 -7.01
CA SER A 411 12.63 -39.26 -6.80
C SER A 411 12.74 -37.86 -7.42
N TYR A 412 13.87 -37.18 -7.28
CA TYR A 412 14.07 -35.87 -7.92
C TYR A 412 14.09 -35.94 -9.44
N THR A 413 14.66 -37.00 -10.03
CA THR A 413 14.62 -37.20 -11.49
C THR A 413 13.19 -37.39 -11.98
N THR A 414 12.42 -38.20 -11.25
CA THR A 414 11.00 -38.45 -11.56
C THR A 414 10.16 -37.17 -11.42
N GLN A 415 10.33 -36.44 -10.32
CA GLN A 415 9.64 -35.17 -10.07
C GLN A 415 10.01 -34.11 -11.11
N SER A 416 11.29 -33.98 -11.45
CA SER A 416 11.75 -33.02 -12.47
C SER A 416 11.16 -33.32 -13.85
N SER A 417 10.98 -34.60 -14.20
CA SER A 417 10.28 -35.03 -15.42
C SER A 417 8.78 -34.67 -15.35
N ALA A 418 8.12 -34.98 -14.24
CA ALA A 418 6.70 -34.65 -14.04
C ALA A 418 6.41 -33.14 -14.05
N LEU A 419 7.35 -32.33 -13.55
CA LEU A 419 7.31 -30.87 -13.58
C LEU A 419 7.68 -30.28 -14.97
N GLY A 420 8.07 -31.12 -15.93
CA GLY A 420 8.45 -30.70 -17.28
C GLY A 420 9.83 -30.02 -17.36
N TRP A 421 10.63 -30.09 -16.30
CA TRP A 421 12.01 -29.57 -16.30
C TRP A 421 12.93 -30.45 -17.12
N ILE A 422 12.72 -31.78 -17.06
CA ILE A 422 13.31 -32.75 -18.00
C ILE A 422 12.25 -33.06 -19.06
N LYS A 423 12.39 -32.47 -20.24
CA LYS A 423 11.38 -32.57 -21.32
C LYS A 423 11.37 -33.93 -22.02
N GLU A 424 12.53 -34.58 -22.10
CA GLU A 424 12.71 -35.82 -22.86
C GLU A 424 12.81 -37.03 -21.94
N LYS A 425 11.96 -38.03 -22.17
CA LYS A 425 11.98 -39.28 -21.39
C LYS A 425 13.35 -39.96 -21.39
N GLN A 426 14.03 -39.99 -22.54
CA GLN A 426 15.38 -40.57 -22.65
C GLN A 426 16.40 -39.89 -21.72
N THR A 427 16.27 -38.57 -21.53
CA THR A 427 17.14 -37.83 -20.61
C THR A 427 16.83 -38.21 -19.16
N ALA A 428 15.55 -38.36 -18.79
CA ALA A 428 15.17 -38.84 -17.46
C ALA A 428 15.67 -40.27 -17.19
N ASP A 429 15.45 -41.20 -18.14
CA ASP A 429 15.90 -42.59 -18.04
C ASP A 429 17.43 -42.67 -17.88
N LYS A 430 18.18 -41.85 -18.63
CA LYS A 430 19.64 -41.75 -18.50
C LYS A 430 20.05 -41.37 -17.07
N TYR A 431 19.40 -40.38 -16.46
CA TYR A 431 19.74 -39.96 -15.09
C TYR A 431 19.41 -41.03 -14.05
N LEU A 432 18.31 -41.77 -14.22
CA LEU A 432 17.95 -42.88 -13.35
C LEU A 432 18.98 -44.01 -13.40
N THR A 433 19.69 -44.22 -14.51
CA THR A 433 20.73 -45.27 -14.59
C THR A 433 22.04 -44.95 -13.86
N TYR A 434 22.22 -43.73 -13.34
CA TYR A 434 23.40 -43.36 -12.57
C TYR A 434 23.33 -43.75 -11.08
N PHE A 435 22.15 -44.19 -10.63
CA PHE A 435 21.84 -44.54 -9.24
C PHE A 435 21.18 -45.93 -9.21
#